data_AF-A0AAE1GK06-F1
#
_entry.id   AF-A0AAE1GK06-F1
#
_cell.length_a   1.000
_cell.length_b   1.000
_cell.length_c   1.000
_cell.angle_alpha   90.00
_cell.angle_beta   90.00
_cell.angle_gamma   90.00
#
_symmetry.space_group_name_H-M   'P 1'
#
loop_
_entity.id
_entity.type
_entity.pdbx_description
1 polymer ?
#
loop_
_entity_poly.entity_id
_entity_poly.type
_entity_poly.pdbx_seq_one_letter_code
_entity_poly.pdbx_strand_id
1 'polypeptide(L)'
;MRFLRKRVERGSERTPAVSFLHSMQQHLSPPSTITTPGRRSLLWIQDRLSAVSIQPPQGVLKTVIGLWLLLSLILATVYRGNLKAMLILPKVTLPFNNLEELSEAGLPVWVPLLSVVHNAAYRAEPETLLWHFNRTIYNTDRPNNLSWGIADFLAGQHVMVGPRSAMVQILHAHFSKTGQCNTYLMAEGFLKSNTGVLFFAKGSKLKAEFNLM
;
A
#
# COMPACT_ATOMS: atom_id res chain seq x y z
N MET A 1 9.71 -25.14 -13.91
CA MET A 1 10.21 -23.76 -13.73
C MET A 1 10.00 -23.36 -12.28
N ARG A 2 11.08 -23.10 -11.52
CA ARG A 2 11.04 -22.75 -10.09
C ARG A 2 10.78 -21.25 -9.94
N PHE A 3 9.59 -20.87 -9.51
CA PHE A 3 9.30 -19.49 -9.13
C PHE A 3 9.98 -19.15 -7.79
N LEU A 4 10.76 -18.07 -7.80
CA LEU A 4 11.46 -17.53 -6.65
C LEU A 4 10.45 -17.01 -5.61
N ARG A 5 10.19 -17.85 -4.60
CA ARG A 5 9.47 -17.48 -3.37
C ARG A 5 10.36 -16.53 -2.56
N LYS A 6 10.24 -15.22 -2.79
CA LYS A 6 10.85 -14.19 -1.93
C LYS A 6 10.04 -14.13 -0.62
N ARG A 7 10.52 -14.87 0.39
CA ARG A 7 9.99 -14.90 1.75
C ARG A 7 10.17 -13.50 2.37
N VAL A 8 9.09 -12.73 2.41
CA VAL A 8 9.00 -11.50 3.20
C VAL A 8 8.79 -11.93 4.65
N GLU A 9 9.79 -11.71 5.49
CA GLU A 9 9.68 -11.93 6.92
C GLU A 9 8.74 -10.90 7.56
N ARG A 10 7.83 -11.42 8.38
CA ARG A 10 6.85 -10.69 9.17
C ARG A 10 7.55 -10.02 10.36
N GLY A 11 7.65 -8.70 10.33
CA GLY A 11 7.72 -7.87 11.54
C GLY A 11 6.32 -7.69 12.10
N SER A 12 5.88 -8.65 12.92
CA SER A 12 4.67 -8.52 13.73
C SER A 12 5.07 -7.90 15.05
N GLU A 13 4.79 -6.61 15.24
CA GLU A 13 4.70 -6.08 16.59
C GLU A 13 3.60 -5.03 16.69
N ARG A 14 2.57 -5.44 17.43
CA ARG A 14 1.42 -4.65 17.82
C ARG A 14 1.90 -3.57 18.78
N THR A 15 1.62 -2.32 18.47
CA THR A 15 1.41 -1.30 19.49
C THR A 15 0.10 -1.60 20.22
N PRO A 16 0.13 -1.53 21.56
CA PRO A 16 -0.90 -0.75 22.23
C PRO A 16 -0.25 0.45 22.90
N ALA A 17 -0.59 1.65 22.40
CA ALA A 17 -0.55 2.85 23.20
C ALA A 17 -1.58 2.72 24.33
N VAL A 18 -1.34 3.47 25.42
CA VAL A 18 -2.17 3.54 26.65
C VAL A 18 -1.83 2.44 27.67
N SER A 19 -0.79 2.67 28.48
CA SER A 19 -0.63 2.15 29.87
C SER A 19 0.67 2.59 30.58
N PHE A 20 1.52 3.43 29.99
CA PHE A 20 2.89 3.65 30.52
C PHE A 20 3.13 4.90 31.37
N LEU A 21 2.09 5.69 31.70
CA LEU A 21 2.26 6.93 32.49
C LEU A 21 1.92 6.80 33.98
N HIS A 22 1.59 5.60 34.49
CA HIS A 22 1.14 5.44 35.89
C HIS A 22 2.01 4.53 36.78
N SER A 23 3.19 4.06 36.32
CA SER A 23 3.99 3.06 37.05
C SER A 23 5.50 3.32 37.11
N MET A 24 5.93 4.57 37.32
CA MET A 24 7.35 4.87 37.63
C MET A 24 7.51 5.86 38.78
N GLN A 25 6.85 5.60 39.92
CA GLN A 25 7.10 6.35 41.16
C GLN A 25 7.30 5.48 42.41
N GLN A 26 7.61 4.19 42.27
CA GLN A 26 7.92 3.35 43.43
C GLN A 26 8.99 2.32 43.07
N HIS A 27 10.26 2.65 43.32
CA HIS A 27 11.15 1.85 44.18
C HIS A 27 12.55 2.46 44.21
N LEU A 28 12.90 3.04 45.36
CA LEU A 28 14.28 3.17 45.78
C LEU A 28 14.88 1.78 46.04
N SER A 29 16.07 1.52 45.50
CA SER A 29 17.30 1.02 46.18
C SER A 29 18.30 0.38 45.17
N PRO A 30 19.63 0.56 45.36
CA PRO A 30 20.71 -0.04 44.54
C PRO A 30 20.99 -1.50 44.99
N PRO A 31 22.00 -2.28 44.51
CA PRO A 31 23.12 -2.02 43.58
C PRO A 31 23.36 -3.11 42.51
N SER A 32 24.18 -2.84 41.49
CA SER A 32 25.27 -3.73 41.06
C SER A 32 25.99 -3.12 39.85
N THR A 33 27.26 -2.83 40.06
CA THR A 33 28.28 -2.42 39.09
C THR A 33 28.37 -3.40 37.92
N ILE A 34 27.87 -2.99 36.74
CA ILE A 34 28.26 -3.57 35.46
C ILE A 34 28.88 -2.45 34.62
N THR A 35 30.21 -2.46 34.59
CA THR A 35 31.07 -1.57 33.82
C THR A 35 30.95 -1.90 32.33
N THR A 36 30.08 -1.18 31.61
CA THR A 36 30.04 -1.17 30.15
C THR A 36 30.87 0.00 29.59
N PRO A 37 31.75 -0.23 28.59
CA PRO A 37 32.71 0.75 28.08
C PRO A 37 32.10 1.79 27.12
N GLY A 38 30.79 2.03 27.20
CA GLY A 38 30.08 3.02 26.36
C GLY A 38 29.82 4.37 27.05
N ARG A 39 30.07 4.47 28.35
CA ARG A 39 29.71 5.66 29.15
C ARG A 39 30.66 6.85 29.00
N ARG A 40 31.90 6.61 28.56
CA ARG A 40 32.88 7.70 28.34
C ARG A 40 32.46 8.58 27.18
N SER A 41 31.99 8.02 26.07
CA SER A 41 31.64 8.78 24.85
C SER A 41 30.50 9.78 25.07
N LEU A 42 29.51 9.44 25.90
CA LEU A 42 28.41 10.34 26.25
C LEU A 42 28.84 11.45 27.22
N LEU A 43 29.77 11.17 28.14
CA LEU A 43 30.33 12.18 29.05
C LEU A 43 31.16 13.23 28.30
N TRP A 44 31.92 12.83 27.28
CA TRP A 44 32.70 13.78 26.46
C TRP A 44 31.83 14.75 25.64
N ILE A 45 30.63 14.33 25.23
CA ILE A 45 29.68 15.20 24.51
C ILE A 45 28.97 16.15 25.50
N GLN A 46 28.63 15.66 26.69
CA GLN A 46 28.02 16.46 27.76
C GLN A 46 28.98 17.56 28.25
N ASP A 47 30.27 17.27 28.41
CA ASP A 47 31.28 18.21 28.90
C ASP A 47 31.70 19.28 27.87
N ARG A 48 31.52 19.01 26.56
CA ARG A 48 31.78 20.00 25.51
C ARG A 48 30.63 20.98 25.30
N LEU A 49 29.40 20.61 25.66
CA LEU A 49 28.22 21.48 25.56
C LEU A 49 28.10 22.47 26.73
N SER A 50 28.62 22.12 27.91
CA SER A 50 28.65 23.00 29.09
C SER A 50 29.81 24.01 29.10
N ALA A 51 30.85 23.81 28.27
CA ALA A 51 32.00 24.71 28.18
C ALA A 51 31.83 25.90 27.22
N VAL A 52 30.73 25.96 26.46
CA VAL A 52 30.41 27.11 25.60
C VAL A 52 29.65 28.14 26.44
N SER A 53 30.33 28.75 27.41
CA SER A 53 29.84 29.96 28.08
C SER A 53 30.10 31.15 27.16
N ILE A 54 29.25 31.31 26.15
CA ILE A 54 29.21 32.56 25.36
C ILE A 54 28.57 33.59 26.29
N GLN A 55 29.39 34.43 26.94
CA GLN A 55 28.88 35.61 27.62
C GLN A 55 28.11 36.44 26.59
N PRO A 56 26.79 36.62 26.76
CA PRO A 56 26.00 37.24 25.73
C PRO A 56 26.33 38.75 25.70
N PRO A 57 26.67 39.31 24.53
CA PRO A 57 27.01 40.72 24.39
C PRO A 57 25.86 41.61 24.88
N GLN A 58 26.13 42.67 25.64
CA GLN A 58 25.11 43.53 26.26
C GLN A 58 24.30 44.30 25.18
N GLY A 59 22.97 44.43 25.34
CA GLY A 59 22.11 45.27 24.48
C GLY A 59 21.36 44.55 23.33
N VAL A 60 21.04 45.29 22.26
CA VAL A 60 20.24 44.87 21.08
C VAL A 60 20.76 43.60 20.41
N LEU A 61 22.06 43.30 20.55
CA LEU A 61 22.66 42.11 19.96
C LEU A 61 22.12 40.80 20.57
N LYS A 62 21.67 40.79 21.85
CA LYS A 62 21.06 39.59 22.46
C LYS A 62 19.72 39.23 21.84
N THR A 63 18.89 40.23 21.55
CA THR A 63 17.55 40.00 20.98
C THR A 63 17.66 39.49 19.56
N VAL A 64 18.61 40.01 18.77
CA VAL A 64 18.90 39.53 17.42
C VAL A 64 19.40 38.08 17.42
N ILE A 65 20.36 37.74 18.30
CA ILE A 65 20.86 36.36 18.41
C ILE A 65 19.76 35.40 18.90
N GLY A 66 18.96 35.82 19.88
CA GLY A 66 17.84 35.03 20.38
C GLY A 66 16.79 34.76 19.30
N LEU A 67 16.41 35.79 18.52
CA LEU A 67 15.49 35.65 17.40
C LEU A 67 16.06 34.75 16.29
N TRP A 68 17.36 34.88 16.01
CA TRP A 68 18.05 34.02 15.03
C TRP A 68 18.07 32.56 15.45
N LEU A 69 18.37 32.28 16.73
CA LEU A 69 18.35 30.92 17.28
C LEU A 69 16.92 30.37 17.32
N LEU A 70 15.93 31.19 17.67
CA LEU A 70 14.52 30.80 17.63
C LEU A 70 14.07 30.45 16.20
N LEU A 71 14.44 31.27 15.21
CA LEU A 71 14.15 31.01 13.80
C LEU A 71 14.83 29.72 13.32
N SER A 72 16.12 29.53 13.66
CA SER A 72 16.87 28.33 13.34
C SER A 72 16.24 27.07 13.97
N LEU A 73 15.74 27.19 15.21
CA LEU A 73 15.05 26.11 15.91
C LEU A 73 13.72 25.75 15.24
N ILE A 74 12.93 26.75 14.84
CA ILE A 74 11.67 26.54 14.11
C ILE A 74 11.95 25.85 12.77
N LEU A 75 12.92 26.33 12.00
CA LEU A 75 13.29 25.70 10.72
C LEU A 75 13.76 24.26 10.91
N ALA A 76 14.60 23.98 11.91
CA ALA A 76 15.09 22.63 12.20
C ALA A 76 13.96 21.68 12.62
N THR A 77 13.00 22.16 13.42
CA THR A 77 11.87 21.34 13.88
C THR A 77 10.88 21.04 12.76
N VAL A 78 10.52 22.04 11.94
CA VAL A 78 9.64 21.85 10.76
C VAL A 78 10.30 20.92 9.74
N TYR A 79 11.59 21.12 9.45
CA TYR A 79 12.32 20.26 8.51
C TYR A 79 12.36 18.80 8.98
N ARG A 80 12.66 18.55 10.27
CA ARG A 80 12.61 17.21 10.85
C ARG A 80 11.20 16.61 10.82
N GLY A 81 10.16 17.43 11.03
CA GLY A 81 8.76 17.02 10.92
C GLY A 81 8.41 16.54 9.51
N ASN A 82 8.72 17.35 8.50
CA ASN A 82 8.46 17.03 7.10
C ASN A 82 9.26 15.82 6.62
N LEU A 83 10.52 15.72 7.03
CA LEU A 83 11.37 14.58 6.68
C LEU A 83 10.85 13.28 7.32
N LYS A 84 10.38 13.33 8.58
CA LYS A 84 9.71 12.18 9.21
C LYS A 84 8.42 11.82 8.50
N ALA A 85 7.60 12.79 8.13
CA ALA A 85 6.37 12.54 7.37
C ALA A 85 6.66 11.85 6.03
N MET A 86 7.71 12.28 5.33
CA MET A 86 8.14 11.66 4.07
C MET A 86 8.67 10.23 4.25
N LEU A 87 9.35 9.94 5.37
CA LEU A 87 9.86 8.60 5.69
C LEU A 87 8.78 7.64 6.21
N ILE A 88 7.69 8.15 6.78
CA ILE A 88 6.61 7.33 7.35
C ILE A 88 5.61 6.88 6.28
N LEU A 89 5.59 7.48 5.09
CA LEU A 89 4.67 7.09 4.02
C LEU A 89 5.31 5.94 3.19
N PRO A 90 5.01 4.66 3.46
CA PRO A 90 5.53 3.57 2.65
C PRO A 90 4.96 3.71 1.23
N LYS A 91 5.84 3.97 0.27
CA LYS A 91 5.46 3.91 -1.14
C LYS A 91 5.27 2.44 -1.52
N VAL A 92 4.03 2.02 -1.66
CA VAL A 92 3.71 0.70 -2.23
C VAL A 92 4.00 0.79 -3.72
N THR A 93 5.11 0.19 -4.15
CA THR A 93 5.42 0.04 -5.57
C THR A 93 4.49 -1.03 -6.14
N LEU A 94 3.46 -0.60 -6.85
CA LEU A 94 2.56 -1.47 -7.59
C LEU A 94 3.31 -1.95 -8.84
N PRO A 95 3.33 -3.26 -9.14
CA PRO A 95 4.10 -3.77 -10.27
C PRO A 95 3.47 -3.43 -11.63
N PHE A 96 2.18 -3.06 -11.66
CA PHE A 96 1.48 -2.55 -12.83
C PHE A 96 0.22 -1.78 -12.41
N ASN A 97 -0.11 -0.72 -13.13
CA ASN A 97 -1.30 0.13 -12.90
C ASN A 97 -2.24 0.19 -14.11
N ASN A 98 -1.76 -0.14 -15.30
CA ASN A 98 -2.53 -0.14 -16.54
C ASN A 98 -2.42 -1.50 -17.28
N LEU A 99 -3.22 -1.66 -18.33
CA LEU A 99 -3.28 -2.91 -19.09
C LEU A 99 -2.02 -3.14 -19.95
N GLU A 100 -1.36 -2.07 -20.37
CA GLU A 100 -0.11 -2.12 -21.14
C GLU A 100 1.02 -2.74 -20.32
N GLU A 101 1.28 -2.18 -19.13
CA GLU A 101 2.23 -2.70 -18.14
C GLU A 101 1.91 -4.14 -17.73
N LEU A 102 0.62 -4.48 -17.57
CA LEU A 102 0.20 -5.85 -17.26
C LEU A 102 0.55 -6.82 -18.41
N SER A 103 0.39 -6.38 -19.66
CA SER A 103 0.73 -7.19 -20.83
C SER A 103 2.23 -7.37 -20.99
N GLU A 104 3.01 -6.34 -20.69
CA GLU A 104 4.48 -6.37 -20.72
C GLU A 104 5.09 -7.20 -19.58
N ALA A 105 4.45 -7.20 -18.40
CA ALA A 105 4.91 -7.95 -17.24
C ALA A 105 4.94 -9.47 -17.47
N GLY A 106 4.22 -9.97 -18.49
CA GLY A 106 4.21 -11.40 -18.86
C GLY A 106 3.65 -12.31 -17.77
N LEU A 107 2.82 -11.78 -16.87
CA LEU A 107 2.17 -12.55 -15.81
C LEU A 107 1.01 -13.37 -16.38
N PRO A 108 0.77 -14.59 -15.89
CA PRO A 108 -0.38 -15.38 -16.32
C PRO A 108 -1.66 -14.68 -15.90
N VAL A 109 -2.54 -14.40 -16.86
CA VAL A 109 -3.83 -13.77 -16.62
C VAL A 109 -4.94 -14.80 -16.77
N TRP A 110 -5.80 -14.90 -15.76
CA TRP A 110 -7.01 -15.70 -15.81
C TRP A 110 -8.23 -14.81 -15.97
N VAL A 111 -9.07 -15.13 -16.96
CA VAL A 111 -10.31 -14.43 -17.26
C VAL A 111 -11.43 -15.47 -17.35
N PRO A 112 -12.62 -15.29 -16.75
CA PRO A 112 -13.72 -16.22 -16.94
C PRO A 112 -14.07 -16.40 -18.43
N LEU A 113 -14.21 -17.65 -18.89
CA LEU A 113 -14.61 -17.93 -20.28
C LEU A 113 -15.98 -17.32 -20.56
N LEU A 114 -16.21 -16.90 -21.80
CA LEU A 114 -17.43 -16.25 -22.27
C LEU A 114 -17.77 -14.92 -21.57
N SER A 115 -16.90 -14.39 -20.71
CA SER A 115 -17.08 -13.05 -20.15
C SER A 115 -16.97 -11.97 -21.23
N VAL A 116 -17.51 -10.79 -20.96
CA VAL A 116 -17.38 -9.62 -21.84
C VAL A 116 -15.91 -9.33 -22.15
N VAL A 117 -15.04 -9.46 -21.14
CA VAL A 117 -13.60 -9.26 -21.30
C VAL A 117 -12.99 -10.32 -22.21
N HIS A 118 -13.31 -11.59 -21.99
CA HIS A 118 -12.81 -12.69 -22.83
C HIS A 118 -13.24 -12.52 -24.29
N ASN A 119 -14.51 -12.20 -24.53
CA ASN A 119 -15.03 -11.96 -25.87
C ASN A 119 -14.41 -10.71 -26.53
N ALA A 120 -14.19 -9.64 -25.75
CA ALA A 120 -13.54 -8.42 -26.24
C ALA A 120 -12.08 -8.67 -26.62
N ALA A 121 -11.34 -9.42 -25.80
CA ALA A 121 -9.96 -9.81 -26.10
C ALA A 121 -9.87 -10.74 -27.31
N TYR A 122 -10.79 -11.71 -27.42
CA TYR A 122 -10.83 -12.65 -28.55
C TYR A 122 -11.17 -11.98 -29.89
N ARG A 123 -12.04 -10.96 -29.88
CA ARG A 123 -12.46 -10.22 -31.08
C ARG A 123 -11.62 -8.98 -31.36
N ALA A 124 -10.57 -8.74 -30.58
CA ALA A 124 -9.73 -7.56 -30.74
C ALA A 124 -9.02 -7.59 -32.11
N GLU A 125 -8.94 -6.42 -32.75
CA GLU A 125 -8.21 -6.24 -34.00
C GLU A 125 -6.71 -6.52 -33.78
N PRO A 126 -6.00 -7.12 -34.76
CA PRO A 126 -4.55 -7.34 -34.65
C PRO A 126 -3.81 -6.04 -34.33
N GLU A 127 -2.68 -6.15 -33.63
CA GLU A 127 -1.83 -5.03 -33.19
C GLU A 127 -2.49 -4.06 -32.18
N THR A 128 -3.68 -4.38 -31.66
CA THR A 128 -4.28 -3.61 -30.56
C THR A 128 -3.80 -4.12 -29.20
N LEU A 129 -3.85 -3.24 -28.19
CA LEU A 129 -3.47 -3.59 -26.82
C LEU A 129 -4.29 -4.77 -26.26
N LEU A 130 -5.59 -4.86 -26.58
CA LEU A 130 -6.42 -6.00 -26.20
C LEU A 130 -6.01 -7.31 -26.89
N TRP A 131 -5.49 -7.24 -28.10
CA TRP A 131 -4.97 -8.41 -28.80
C TRP A 131 -3.67 -8.92 -28.17
N HIS A 132 -2.77 -8.01 -27.77
CA HIS A 132 -1.59 -8.37 -26.98
C HIS A 132 -1.97 -8.99 -25.64
N PHE A 133 -2.94 -8.39 -24.95
CA PHE A 133 -3.51 -8.94 -23.72
C PHE A 133 -4.10 -10.34 -23.94
N ASN A 134 -4.77 -10.61 -25.05
CA ASN A 134 -5.32 -11.94 -25.35
C ASN A 134 -4.25 -13.04 -25.35
N ARG A 135 -2.99 -12.71 -25.67
CA ARG A 135 -1.87 -13.66 -25.65
C ARG A 135 -1.40 -14.00 -24.23
N THR A 136 -1.65 -13.14 -23.24
CA THR A 136 -1.30 -13.41 -21.83
C THR A 136 -2.40 -14.16 -21.08
N ILE A 137 -3.59 -14.31 -21.68
CA ILE A 137 -4.70 -15.05 -21.11
C ILE A 137 -4.41 -16.56 -21.14
N TYR A 138 -4.23 -17.16 -19.97
CA TYR A 138 -3.99 -18.59 -19.79
C TYR A 138 -5.30 -19.34 -19.47
N ASN A 139 -6.25 -19.30 -20.40
CA ASN A 139 -7.57 -19.93 -20.23
C ASN A 139 -7.71 -21.31 -20.88
N THR A 140 -6.76 -21.71 -21.73
CA THR A 140 -6.90 -22.86 -22.62
C THR A 140 -6.86 -24.23 -21.92
N ASP A 141 -6.30 -24.31 -20.71
CA ASP A 141 -6.01 -25.59 -20.06
C ASP A 141 -6.82 -25.85 -18.76
N ARG A 142 -7.71 -24.95 -18.33
CA ARG A 142 -8.24 -24.95 -16.95
C ARG A 142 -9.76 -24.84 -16.84
N PRO A 143 -10.35 -25.42 -15.78
CA PRO A 143 -11.80 -25.46 -15.61
C PRO A 143 -12.40 -24.06 -15.51
N ASN A 144 -13.57 -23.84 -16.11
CA ASN A 144 -14.33 -22.58 -16.06
C ASN A 144 -14.97 -22.31 -14.68
N ASN A 145 -14.34 -22.83 -13.61
CA ASN A 145 -14.83 -22.75 -12.25
C ASN A 145 -14.33 -21.46 -11.60
N LEU A 146 -15.24 -20.51 -11.38
CA LEU A 146 -14.93 -19.23 -10.74
C LEU A 146 -14.31 -19.41 -9.34
N SER A 147 -14.81 -20.37 -8.55
CA SER A 147 -14.29 -20.66 -7.21
C SER A 147 -12.80 -21.04 -7.23
N TRP A 148 -12.42 -21.84 -8.21
CA TRP A 148 -11.04 -22.25 -8.43
C TRP A 148 -10.17 -21.06 -8.88
N GLY A 149 -10.65 -20.25 -9.83
CA GLY A 149 -9.95 -19.04 -10.29
C GLY A 149 -9.72 -18.01 -9.17
N ILE A 150 -10.67 -17.88 -8.24
CA ILE A 150 -10.53 -17.03 -7.05
C ILE A 150 -9.49 -17.61 -6.08
N ALA A 151 -9.52 -18.92 -5.82
CA ALA A 151 -8.58 -19.55 -4.89
C ALA A 151 -7.12 -19.40 -5.35
N ASP A 152 -6.84 -19.63 -6.64
CA ASP A 152 -5.50 -19.49 -7.21
C ASP A 152 -5.06 -18.01 -7.31
N PHE A 153 -5.99 -17.08 -7.56
CA PHE A 153 -5.74 -15.64 -7.48
C PHE A 153 -5.31 -15.22 -6.08
N LEU A 154 -6.04 -15.68 -5.05
CA LEU A 154 -5.69 -15.39 -3.65
C LEU A 154 -4.38 -16.06 -3.23
N ALA A 155 -4.00 -17.18 -3.85
CA ALA A 155 -2.70 -17.82 -3.67
C ALA A 155 -1.55 -17.11 -4.43
N GLY A 156 -1.85 -16.06 -5.21
CA GLY A 156 -0.87 -15.30 -5.99
C GLY A 156 -0.30 -16.07 -7.18
N GLN A 157 -1.02 -17.06 -7.72
CA GLN A 157 -0.57 -17.85 -8.87
C GLN A 157 -0.81 -17.13 -10.21
N HIS A 158 -1.85 -16.30 -10.28
CA HIS A 158 -2.21 -15.56 -11.49
C HIS A 158 -2.89 -14.22 -11.18
N VAL A 159 -2.94 -13.37 -12.19
CA VAL A 159 -3.74 -12.14 -12.17
C VAL A 159 -5.16 -12.48 -12.60
N MET A 160 -6.16 -12.01 -11.85
CA MET A 160 -7.57 -12.23 -12.17
C MET A 160 -8.16 -10.96 -12.78
N VAL A 161 -8.89 -11.11 -13.89
CA VAL A 161 -9.56 -9.99 -14.56
C VAL A 161 -11.08 -10.19 -14.54
N GLY A 162 -11.79 -9.13 -14.16
CA GLY A 162 -13.24 -9.14 -14.07
C GLY A 162 -13.80 -7.78 -13.68
N PRO A 163 -15.13 -7.69 -13.47
CA PRO A 163 -15.78 -6.43 -13.12
C PRO A 163 -15.28 -5.92 -11.76
N ARG A 164 -15.02 -4.62 -11.69
CA ARG A 164 -14.47 -3.96 -10.49
C ARG A 164 -15.28 -4.24 -9.23
N SER A 165 -16.61 -4.24 -9.35
CA SER A 165 -17.53 -4.54 -8.25
C SER A 165 -17.34 -5.94 -7.68
N ALA A 166 -17.19 -6.96 -8.53
CA ALA A 166 -16.93 -8.33 -8.09
C ALA A 166 -15.57 -8.47 -7.42
N MET A 167 -14.53 -7.83 -7.98
CA MET A 167 -13.18 -7.86 -7.38
C MET A 167 -13.18 -7.22 -5.99
N VAL A 168 -13.85 -6.07 -5.82
CA VAL A 168 -14.00 -5.43 -4.50
C VAL A 168 -14.72 -6.35 -3.50
N GLN A 169 -15.76 -7.07 -3.93
CA GLN A 169 -16.44 -8.04 -3.06
C GLN A 169 -15.54 -9.21 -2.66
N ILE A 170 -14.75 -9.75 -3.61
CA ILE A 170 -13.78 -10.83 -3.34
C ILE A 170 -12.72 -10.36 -2.34
N LEU A 171 -12.14 -9.18 -2.57
CA LEU A 171 -11.16 -8.54 -1.69
C LEU A 171 -11.73 -8.35 -0.28
N HIS A 172 -12.94 -7.79 -0.17
CA HIS A 172 -13.62 -7.58 1.10
C HIS A 172 -13.90 -8.91 1.83
N ALA A 173 -14.42 -9.91 1.12
CA ALA A 173 -14.70 -11.22 1.69
C ALA A 173 -13.42 -11.92 2.16
N HIS A 174 -12.32 -11.78 1.42
CA HIS A 174 -11.03 -12.34 1.81
C HIS A 174 -10.43 -11.63 3.03
N PHE A 175 -10.48 -10.29 3.04
CA PHE A 175 -10.03 -9.48 4.17
C PHE A 175 -10.84 -9.79 5.44
N SER A 176 -12.17 -9.88 5.32
CA SER A 176 -13.05 -10.23 6.44
C SER A 176 -12.70 -11.58 7.08
N LYS A 177 -12.23 -12.56 6.28
CA LYS A 177 -11.84 -13.88 6.77
C LYS A 177 -10.42 -13.95 7.33
N THR A 178 -9.48 -13.21 6.77
CA THR A 178 -8.04 -13.37 7.07
C THR A 178 -7.42 -12.19 7.83
N GLY A 179 -8.05 -11.02 7.79
CA GLY A 179 -7.51 -9.77 8.31
C GLY A 179 -6.29 -9.24 7.54
N GLN A 180 -6.01 -9.77 6.33
CA GLN A 180 -4.84 -9.38 5.53
C GLN A 180 -5.24 -8.82 4.16
N CYS A 181 -4.50 -7.80 3.70
CA CYS A 181 -4.65 -7.18 2.38
C CYS A 181 -3.40 -7.46 1.52
N ASN A 182 -3.24 -8.71 1.09
CA ASN A 182 -2.09 -9.12 0.26
C ASN A 182 -2.35 -9.01 -1.25
N THR A 183 -3.56 -8.59 -1.62
CA THR A 183 -4.00 -8.40 -2.99
C THR A 183 -4.34 -6.94 -3.20
N TYR A 184 -4.10 -6.45 -4.40
CA TYR A 184 -4.43 -5.08 -4.77
C TYR A 184 -5.27 -5.09 -6.04
N LEU A 185 -5.97 -3.98 -6.26
CA LEU A 185 -6.77 -3.74 -7.44
C LEU A 185 -6.11 -2.63 -8.26
N MET A 186 -5.96 -2.84 -9.56
CA MET A 186 -5.45 -1.82 -10.46
C MET A 186 -6.33 -0.56 -10.38
N ALA A 187 -5.69 0.61 -10.36
CA ALA A 187 -6.40 1.88 -10.26
C ALA A 187 -7.30 2.10 -11.50
N GLU A 188 -6.75 1.84 -12.68
CA GLU A 188 -7.40 2.06 -13.96
C GLU A 188 -8.13 0.80 -14.45
N GLY A 189 -9.38 0.99 -14.87
CA GLY A 189 -10.13 -0.03 -15.60
C GLY A 189 -10.00 0.19 -17.10
N PHE A 190 -9.77 -0.89 -17.85
CA PHE A 190 -9.58 -0.82 -19.31
C PHE A 190 -10.88 -0.97 -20.11
N LEU A 191 -11.93 -1.58 -19.52
CA LEU A 191 -13.25 -1.66 -20.13
C LEU A 191 -14.25 -0.83 -19.33
N LYS A 192 -14.73 0.26 -19.94
CA LYS A 192 -15.87 1.02 -19.44
C LYS A 192 -17.15 0.22 -19.71
N SER A 193 -17.46 -0.72 -18.82
CA SER A 193 -18.73 -1.43 -18.84
C SER A 193 -19.66 -0.81 -17.80
N ASN A 194 -20.86 -0.39 -18.24
CA ASN A 194 -21.90 0.00 -17.32
C ASN A 194 -22.40 -1.25 -16.59
N THR A 195 -22.20 -1.29 -15.28
CA THR A 195 -22.78 -2.33 -14.43
C THR A 195 -24.26 -2.01 -14.19
N GLY A 196 -25.16 -2.99 -14.37
CA GLY A 196 -26.59 -2.84 -14.10
C GLY A 196 -27.49 -2.66 -15.33
N VAL A 197 -27.23 -3.39 -16.42
CA VAL A 197 -28.15 -3.42 -17.58
C VAL A 197 -29.19 -4.53 -17.37
N LEU A 198 -30.47 -4.17 -17.45
CA LEU A 198 -31.56 -5.14 -17.53
C LEU A 198 -31.76 -5.58 -18.99
N PHE A 199 -31.78 -6.89 -19.21
CA PHE A 199 -32.02 -7.46 -20.52
C PHE A 199 -33.51 -7.79 -20.67
N PHE A 200 -34.15 -7.14 -21.64
CA PHE A 200 -35.52 -7.44 -22.04
C PHE A 200 -35.52 -8.14 -23.39
N ALA A 201 -36.45 -9.08 -23.60
CA ALA A 201 -36.66 -9.70 -24.89
C ALA A 201 -36.99 -8.63 -25.95
N LYS A 202 -36.56 -8.85 -27.21
CA LYS A 202 -36.83 -7.94 -28.32
C LYS A 202 -38.35 -7.79 -28.49
N GLY A 203 -38.85 -6.56 -28.39
CA GLY A 203 -40.29 -6.26 -28.46
C GLY A 203 -41.05 -6.34 -27.13
N SER A 204 -40.36 -6.57 -26.00
CA SER A 204 -41.02 -6.53 -24.68
C SER A 204 -41.54 -5.14 -24.34
N LYS A 205 -42.80 -5.06 -23.91
CA LYS A 205 -43.45 -3.82 -23.43
C LYS A 205 -42.80 -3.28 -22.15
N LEU A 206 -42.15 -4.15 -21.37
CA LEU A 206 -41.50 -3.80 -20.10
C LEU A 206 -40.34 -2.80 -20.27
N LYS A 207 -39.72 -2.75 -21.45
CA LYS A 207 -38.66 -1.77 -21.74
C LYS A 207 -39.21 -0.33 -21.71
N ALA A 208 -40.45 -0.11 -22.17
CA ALA A 208 -41.06 1.21 -22.19
C ALA A 208 -41.40 1.69 -20.78
N GLU A 209 -41.91 0.80 -19.94
CA GLU A 209 -42.25 1.11 -18.54
C GLU A 209 -41.02 1.42 -17.70
N PHE A 210 -39.92 0.66 -17.88
CA PHE A 210 -38.70 0.86 -17.09
C PHE A 210 -37.93 2.15 -17.46
N ASN A 211 -38.02 2.62 -18.70
CA ASN A 211 -37.35 3.86 -19.11
C ASN A 211 -38.08 5.14 -18.64
N LEU A 212 -39.32 5.02 -18.15
CA LEU A 212 -40.13 6.14 -17.66
C LEU A 212 -40.01 6.33 -16.14
N MET A 213 -39.44 5.36 -15.42
CA MET A 213 -39.08 5.46 -14.00
C MET A 213 -37.67 6.03 -13.83
#